data_AF-A0AAN7S9C5-F1
#
_entry.id   AF-A0AAN7S9C5-F1
#
_cell.length_a   1.000
_cell.length_b   1.000
_cell.length_c   1.000
_cell.angle_alpha   90.00
_cell.angle_beta   90.00
_cell.angle_gamma   90.00
#
_symmetry.space_group_name_H-M   'P 1'
#
loop_
_entity.id
_entity.type
_entity.pdbx_description
1 polymer ?
#
loop_
_entity_poly.entity_id
_entity_poly.type
_entity_poly.pdbx_seq_one_letter_code
_entity_poly.pdbx_strand_id
1 'polypeptide(L)'
;MSKLFLLPSELLTQNDIDRINKMFESPKKQTNKSKQYVQARALVCPVMSEQYYNIWTPEIDPLLIKHEESLMGHRPIVSYRLPAAVPMKYRILTFGVGSTNDVPLDRFGYCNYISPKHAVVFYDEIERRYELLNYSCYGTYVNNSLAANNEVSQYIKRNGKEHDEEKDIIVQCTESLSDSPEISDRKKRRISPLKRPFIKKGMKKCFCTPSNFESLTAGWEGSVPVPCGSVLSFGCMSFIFSVTNFPNDVLP
;
A
#
# COMPACT_ATOMS: atom_id res chain seq x y z
N MET A 1 16.80 -11.31 -84.15
CA MET A 1 16.88 -11.97 -82.83
C MET A 1 17.00 -10.89 -81.76
N SER A 2 15.88 -10.51 -81.14
CA SER A 2 15.82 -9.48 -80.10
C SER A 2 16.12 -10.09 -78.73
N LYS A 3 17.25 -9.69 -78.12
CA LYS A 3 17.57 -9.98 -76.71
C LYS A 3 16.61 -9.19 -75.82
N LEU A 4 15.74 -9.89 -75.11
CA LEU A 4 14.92 -9.33 -74.03
C LEU A 4 15.84 -8.96 -72.86
N PHE A 5 15.99 -7.66 -72.61
CA PHE A 5 16.54 -7.15 -71.36
C PHE A 5 15.43 -7.19 -70.31
N LEU A 6 15.58 -8.04 -69.29
CA LEU A 6 14.73 -8.03 -68.11
C LEU A 6 15.07 -6.80 -67.26
N LEU A 7 14.06 -5.99 -66.96
CA LEU A 7 14.19 -4.80 -66.13
C LEU A 7 14.37 -5.20 -64.64
N PRO A 8 15.03 -4.36 -63.81
CA PRO A 8 15.39 -4.66 -62.41
C PRO A 8 14.22 -4.74 -61.42
N SER A 9 13.00 -4.95 -61.91
CA SER A 9 11.80 -5.10 -61.09
C SER A 9 11.48 -6.57 -60.83
N GLU A 10 12.50 -7.44 -60.73
CA GLU A 10 12.39 -8.70 -59.98
C GLU A 10 12.27 -8.35 -58.49
N LEU A 11 11.11 -7.76 -58.18
CA LEU A 11 10.57 -7.56 -56.86
C LEU A 11 10.65 -8.89 -56.14
N LEU A 12 11.29 -8.85 -54.97
CA LEU A 12 11.28 -9.86 -53.91
C LEU A 12 10.68 -11.21 -54.31
N THR A 13 11.51 -12.25 -54.27
CA THR A 13 10.99 -13.61 -54.45
C THR A 13 9.90 -13.89 -53.42
N GLN A 14 8.98 -14.81 -53.71
CA GLN A 14 7.93 -15.19 -52.76
C GLN A 14 8.51 -15.55 -51.38
N ASN A 15 9.72 -16.12 -51.36
CA ASN A 15 10.45 -16.45 -50.14
C ASN A 15 10.92 -15.21 -49.36
N ASP A 16 11.29 -14.12 -50.05
CA ASP A 16 11.63 -12.84 -49.42
C ASP A 16 10.37 -12.15 -48.86
N ILE A 17 9.24 -12.25 -49.57
CA ILE A 17 7.94 -11.77 -49.09
C ILE A 17 7.53 -12.53 -47.81
N ASP A 18 7.69 -13.85 -47.79
CA ASP A 18 7.35 -14.67 -46.62
C ASP A 18 8.27 -14.39 -45.43
N ARG A 19 9.56 -14.11 -45.66
CA ARG A 19 10.50 -13.68 -44.62
C ARG A 19 10.13 -12.32 -44.03
N ILE A 20 9.77 -11.36 -44.88
CA ILE A 20 9.33 -10.04 -44.43
C ILE A 20 8.04 -10.16 -43.63
N ASN A 21 7.07 -10.94 -44.12
CA ASN A 21 5.83 -11.19 -43.37
C ASN A 21 6.12 -11.81 -41.99
N LYS A 22 7.08 -12.75 -41.88
CA LYS A 22 7.52 -13.27 -40.57
C LYS A 22 8.22 -12.24 -39.68
N MET A 23 8.97 -11.30 -40.26
CA MET A 23 9.65 -10.24 -39.51
C MET A 23 8.67 -9.20 -38.95
N PHE A 24 7.52 -8.99 -39.61
CA PHE A 24 6.47 -8.06 -39.19
C PHE A 24 5.21 -8.74 -38.63
N GLU A 25 5.18 -10.07 -38.55
CA GLU A 25 4.16 -10.81 -37.82
C GLU A 25 4.25 -10.42 -36.34
N SER A 26 3.29 -9.62 -35.89
CA SER A 26 3.08 -9.39 -34.46
C SER A 26 2.93 -10.74 -33.76
N PRO A 27 3.55 -10.97 -32.60
CA PRO A 27 3.45 -12.24 -31.90
C PRO A 27 1.99 -12.66 -31.81
N LYS A 28 1.63 -13.76 -32.48
CA LYS A 28 0.27 -14.31 -32.40
C LYS A 28 -0.02 -14.46 -30.93
N LYS A 29 -1.03 -13.71 -30.43
CA LYS A 29 -1.52 -13.84 -29.06
C LYS A 29 -1.76 -15.34 -28.85
N GLN A 30 -0.89 -15.98 -28.09
CA GLN A 30 -1.15 -17.30 -27.55
C GLN A 30 -2.40 -17.14 -26.69
N THR A 31 -3.55 -17.42 -27.29
CA THR A 31 -4.79 -17.75 -26.58
C THR A 31 -4.50 -19.03 -25.82
N ASN A 32 -4.03 -18.84 -24.59
CA ASN A 32 -3.68 -19.79 -23.52
C ASN A 32 -2.31 -19.43 -22.93
N LYS A 33 -2.22 -18.26 -22.32
CA LYS A 33 -1.47 -18.15 -21.08
C LYS A 33 -2.51 -18.20 -19.98
N SER A 34 -2.47 -19.28 -19.20
CA SER A 34 -2.97 -19.28 -17.83
C SER A 34 -2.71 -17.90 -17.23
N LYS A 35 -3.68 -17.33 -16.52
CA LYS A 35 -3.43 -16.17 -15.67
C LYS A 35 -2.18 -16.54 -14.87
N GLN A 36 -1.03 -15.98 -15.26
CA GLN A 36 0.19 -16.08 -14.48
C GLN A 36 -0.19 -15.29 -13.25
N TYR A 37 -0.71 -16.00 -12.26
CA TYR A 37 -0.97 -15.43 -10.95
C TYR A 37 0.32 -14.71 -10.62
N VAL A 38 0.23 -13.39 -10.44
CA VAL A 38 1.29 -12.65 -9.77
C VAL A 38 1.59 -13.50 -8.55
N GLN A 39 2.78 -14.08 -8.48
CA GLN A 39 3.13 -15.00 -7.40
C GLN A 39 3.38 -14.12 -6.17
N ALA A 40 2.30 -13.55 -5.66
CA ALA A 40 2.28 -12.71 -4.49
C ALA A 40 2.66 -13.62 -3.34
N ARG A 41 3.88 -13.43 -2.82
CA ARG A 41 4.45 -14.26 -1.76
C ARG A 41 3.93 -13.88 -0.38
N ALA A 42 3.30 -12.72 -0.29
CA ALA A 42 2.66 -12.24 0.92
C ALA A 42 1.36 -11.52 0.59
N LEU A 43 0.54 -11.33 1.61
CA LEU A 43 -0.70 -10.58 1.54
C LEU A 43 -1.01 -9.99 2.91
N VAL A 44 -1.85 -8.96 2.91
CA VAL A 44 -2.44 -8.44 4.14
C VAL A 44 -3.93 -8.71 4.17
N CYS A 45 -4.37 -9.25 5.29
CA CYS A 45 -5.74 -9.68 5.49
C CYS A 45 -6.42 -8.73 6.49
N PRO A 46 -7.50 -8.03 6.12
CA PRO A 46 -8.15 -7.08 7.01
C PRO A 46 -8.77 -7.77 8.23
N VAL A 47 -8.52 -7.20 9.41
CA VAL A 47 -9.17 -7.61 10.66
C VAL A 47 -10.57 -7.01 10.70
N MET A 48 -11.57 -7.86 10.90
CA MET A 48 -12.99 -7.48 10.84
C MET A 48 -13.62 -7.36 12.23
N SER A 49 -13.03 -8.02 13.22
CA SER A 49 -13.42 -8.01 14.63
C SER A 49 -12.26 -8.55 15.46
N GLU A 50 -12.39 -8.50 16.79
CA GLU A 50 -11.40 -9.05 17.73
C GLU A 50 -11.07 -10.54 17.52
N GLN A 51 -11.94 -11.27 16.81
CA GLN A 51 -11.82 -12.72 16.65
C GLN A 51 -11.59 -13.15 15.20
N TYR A 52 -11.77 -12.28 14.21
CA TYR A 52 -11.84 -12.70 12.82
C TYR A 52 -11.13 -11.75 11.86
N TYR A 53 -10.45 -12.32 10.88
CA TYR A 53 -9.83 -11.61 9.77
C TYR A 53 -10.17 -12.30 8.45
N ASN A 54 -10.34 -11.52 7.38
CA ASN A 54 -10.77 -12.05 6.09
C ASN A 54 -9.57 -12.40 5.22
N ILE A 55 -9.43 -13.66 4.83
CA ILE A 55 -8.37 -14.13 3.94
C ILE A 55 -8.80 -14.18 2.47
N TRP A 56 -10.07 -13.92 2.19
CA TRP A 56 -10.59 -14.00 0.83
C TRP A 56 -9.93 -12.96 -0.08
N THR A 57 -9.43 -13.42 -1.23
CA THR A 57 -8.98 -12.57 -2.32
C THR A 57 -9.29 -13.26 -3.66
N PRO A 58 -9.64 -12.51 -4.72
CA PRO A 58 -9.88 -13.12 -6.04
C PRO A 58 -8.59 -13.60 -6.72
N GLU A 59 -7.43 -13.20 -6.21
CA GLU A 59 -6.13 -13.45 -6.84
C GLU A 59 -5.41 -14.70 -6.30
N ILE A 60 -5.73 -15.19 -5.10
CA ILE A 60 -4.99 -16.28 -4.43
C ILE A 60 -6.00 -17.28 -3.85
N ASP A 61 -5.75 -18.57 -4.07
CA ASP A 61 -6.51 -19.64 -3.41
C ASP A 61 -6.26 -19.58 -1.89
N PRO A 62 -7.31 -19.46 -1.05
CA PRO A 62 -7.18 -19.46 0.40
C PRO A 62 -6.35 -20.61 0.97
N LEU A 63 -6.34 -21.78 0.32
CA LEU A 63 -5.57 -22.96 0.76
C LEU A 63 -4.05 -22.76 0.67
N LEU A 64 -3.57 -21.79 -0.12
CA LEU A 64 -2.16 -21.46 -0.25
C LEU A 64 -1.70 -20.48 0.83
N ILE A 65 -2.62 -19.88 1.60
CA ILE A 65 -2.28 -18.90 2.63
C ILE A 65 -1.81 -19.65 3.88
N LYS A 66 -0.63 -19.28 4.39
CA LYS A 66 -0.11 -19.87 5.62
C LYS A 66 -0.97 -19.45 6.81
N HIS A 67 -1.48 -20.44 7.54
CA HIS A 67 -2.19 -20.26 8.80
C HIS A 67 -1.28 -20.75 9.92
N GLU A 68 -0.46 -19.88 10.52
CA GLU A 68 0.27 -20.23 11.74
C GLU A 68 -0.66 -20.20 12.95
N GLU A 69 -0.38 -21.03 13.97
CA GLU A 69 -1.12 -21.03 15.24
C GLU A 69 -1.00 -19.68 16.00
N SER A 70 -0.05 -18.84 15.61
CA SER A 70 0.34 -17.56 16.21
C SER A 70 -0.26 -16.32 15.54
N LEU A 71 -1.37 -16.43 14.79
CA LEU A 71 -2.15 -15.30 14.26
C LEU A 71 -2.87 -14.49 15.37
N MET A 72 -2.21 -14.34 16.52
CA MET A 72 -2.62 -13.57 17.70
C MET A 72 -4.07 -13.83 18.12
N GLY A 73 -4.52 -15.08 18.05
CA GLY A 73 -5.88 -15.50 18.44
C GLY A 73 -6.99 -15.17 17.44
N HIS A 74 -6.70 -14.54 16.30
CA HIS A 74 -7.69 -14.28 15.27
C HIS A 74 -7.89 -15.51 14.38
N ARG A 75 -9.15 -15.81 14.04
CA ARG A 75 -9.53 -16.93 13.18
C ARG A 75 -9.74 -16.45 11.73
N PRO A 76 -9.18 -17.16 10.73
CA PRO A 76 -9.43 -16.83 9.34
C PRO A 76 -10.88 -17.07 8.97
N ILE A 77 -11.46 -16.17 8.18
CA ILE A 77 -12.73 -16.37 7.49
C ILE A 77 -12.56 -16.11 6.00
N VAL A 78 -13.39 -16.77 5.19
CA VAL A 78 -13.47 -16.52 3.75
C VAL A 78 -14.83 -15.90 3.46
N SER A 79 -14.87 -14.59 3.25
CA SER A 79 -16.11 -13.88 2.93
C SER A 79 -15.92 -12.90 1.79
N TYR A 80 -16.70 -13.10 0.72
CA TYR A 80 -16.78 -12.19 -0.43
C TYR A 80 -17.56 -10.90 -0.12
N ARG A 81 -18.24 -10.83 1.04
CA ARG A 81 -19.01 -9.65 1.47
C ARG A 81 -18.18 -8.65 2.28
N LEU A 82 -17.01 -9.08 2.74
CA LEU A 82 -16.11 -8.27 3.55
C LEU A 82 -14.94 -7.79 2.68
N PRO A 83 -14.22 -6.73 3.08
CA PRO A 83 -13.03 -6.27 2.37
C PRO A 83 -12.07 -7.43 2.10
N ALA A 84 -11.61 -7.52 0.86
CA ALA A 84 -10.70 -8.59 0.43
C ALA A 84 -9.31 -8.39 1.02
N ALA A 85 -8.59 -9.50 1.22
CA ALA A 85 -7.17 -9.46 1.46
C ALA A 85 -6.42 -8.91 0.23
N VAL A 86 -5.38 -8.14 0.49
CA VAL A 86 -4.60 -7.46 -0.55
C VAL A 86 -3.29 -8.21 -0.76
N PRO A 87 -3.10 -8.85 -1.92
CA PRO A 87 -1.86 -9.54 -2.24
C PRO A 87 -0.74 -8.54 -2.53
N MET A 88 0.45 -8.84 -2.02
CA MET A 88 1.66 -8.10 -2.35
C MET A 88 2.12 -8.50 -3.75
N LYS A 89 1.92 -7.62 -4.74
CA LYS A 89 2.22 -7.91 -6.15
C LYS A 89 3.71 -7.96 -6.48
N TYR A 90 4.53 -7.31 -5.67
CA TYR A 90 5.98 -7.23 -5.83
C TYR A 90 6.69 -7.61 -4.52
N ARG A 91 7.80 -6.95 -4.20
CA ARG A 91 8.51 -7.06 -2.92
C ARG A 91 8.18 -5.91 -1.96
N ILE A 92 7.21 -5.06 -2.31
CA ILE A 92 6.84 -3.85 -1.58
C ILE A 92 5.32 -3.75 -1.56
N LEU A 93 4.78 -3.32 -0.42
CA LEU A 93 3.37 -3.05 -0.19
C LEU A 93 3.25 -1.72 0.55
N THR A 94 2.54 -0.78 -0.05
CA THR A 94 2.38 0.58 0.44
C THR A 94 1.04 0.79 1.12
N PHE A 95 1.04 1.48 2.26
CA PHE A 95 -0.15 1.78 3.06
C PHE A 95 -0.34 3.29 3.17
N GLY A 96 -1.57 3.75 3.03
CA GLY A 96 -1.91 5.15 3.23
C GLY A 96 -3.29 5.52 2.73
N VAL A 97 -3.61 6.81 2.77
CA VAL A 97 -4.87 7.35 2.25
C VAL A 97 -4.78 7.54 0.74
N GLY A 98 -5.80 7.09 0.01
CA GLY A 98 -5.94 7.31 -1.41
C GLY A 98 -5.44 6.16 -2.28
N SER A 99 -5.83 6.20 -3.55
CA SER A 99 -5.67 5.11 -4.51
C SER A 99 -4.26 4.90 -5.04
N THR A 100 -3.29 5.74 -4.65
CA THR A 100 -1.88 5.59 -5.02
C THR A 100 -1.18 4.51 -4.22
N ASN A 101 -1.77 4.08 -3.10
CA ASN A 101 -1.25 3.02 -2.25
C ASN A 101 -1.79 1.66 -2.67
N ASP A 102 -1.01 0.59 -2.48
CA ASP A 102 -1.46 -0.78 -2.68
C ASP A 102 -2.59 -1.14 -1.71
N VAL A 103 -2.50 -0.63 -0.48
CA VAL A 103 -3.50 -0.76 0.57
C VAL A 103 -4.05 0.64 0.93
N PRO A 104 -5.09 1.12 0.22
CA PRO A 104 -5.78 2.36 0.58
C PRO A 104 -6.57 2.19 1.87
N LEU A 105 -6.07 2.74 2.97
CA LEU A 105 -6.65 2.58 4.32
C LEU A 105 -8.08 3.13 4.41
N ASP A 106 -8.38 4.17 3.63
CA ASP A 106 -9.71 4.80 3.53
C ASP A 106 -10.80 3.88 2.94
N ARG A 107 -10.40 2.76 2.31
CA ARG A 107 -11.33 1.72 1.85
C ARG A 107 -11.72 0.71 2.94
N PHE A 108 -10.89 0.56 3.97
CA PHE A 108 -11.12 -0.40 5.06
C PHE A 108 -11.81 0.24 6.27
N GLY A 109 -11.67 1.56 6.44
CA GLY A 109 -12.26 2.26 7.56
C GLY A 109 -12.07 3.78 7.45
N TYR A 110 -12.37 4.47 8.55
CA TYR A 110 -12.08 5.89 8.68
C TYR A 110 -11.32 6.12 9.98
N CYS A 111 -10.26 6.91 9.90
CA CYS A 111 -9.46 7.31 11.05
C CYS A 111 -8.87 8.70 10.77
N ASN A 112 -8.71 9.48 11.83
CA ASN A 112 -8.04 10.79 11.76
C ASN A 112 -6.51 10.66 11.84
N TYR A 113 -6.00 9.50 12.24
CA TYR A 113 -4.59 9.23 12.52
C TYR A 113 -3.97 8.33 11.47
N ILE A 114 -4.28 8.61 10.20
CA ILE A 114 -3.67 7.96 9.03
C ILE A 114 -3.13 9.02 8.09
N SER A 115 -2.07 8.67 7.36
CA SER A 115 -1.34 9.60 6.49
C SER A 115 -1.50 9.18 5.02
N PRO A 116 -1.36 10.11 4.04
CA PRO A 116 -1.38 9.77 2.62
C PRO A 116 -0.37 8.69 2.23
N LYS A 117 0.84 8.76 2.80
CA LYS A 117 1.84 7.69 2.80
C LYS A 117 2.15 7.37 4.26
N HIS A 118 1.62 6.26 4.76
CA HIS A 118 1.63 5.93 6.18
C HIS A 118 2.73 4.94 6.54
N ALA A 119 2.85 3.86 5.79
CA ALA A 119 3.89 2.86 6.02
C ALA A 119 4.19 2.07 4.74
N VAL A 120 5.29 1.34 4.76
CA VAL A 120 5.68 0.42 3.69
C VAL A 120 6.14 -0.88 4.31
N VAL A 121 5.58 -2.00 3.86
CA VAL A 121 6.15 -3.33 4.10
C VAL A 121 6.96 -3.73 2.89
N PHE A 122 8.19 -4.20 3.08
CA PHE A 122 9.04 -4.66 2.01
C PHE A 122 9.71 -5.99 2.39
N TYR A 123 10.18 -6.73 1.38
CA TYR A 123 10.99 -7.93 1.59
C TYR A 123 12.47 -7.57 1.47
N ASP A 124 13.22 -7.75 2.56
CA ASP A 124 14.67 -7.66 2.56
C ASP A 124 15.27 -8.96 1.99
N GLU A 125 16.07 -8.81 0.94
CA GLU A 125 16.75 -9.93 0.27
C GLU A 125 17.98 -10.41 1.03
N ILE A 126 18.64 -9.53 1.78
CA ILE A 126 19.86 -9.87 2.53
C ILE A 126 19.46 -10.71 3.74
N GLU A 127 18.52 -10.21 4.53
CA GLU A 127 18.06 -10.89 5.74
C GLU A 127 16.93 -11.90 5.47
N ARG A 128 16.43 -11.97 4.23
CA ARG A 128 15.38 -12.88 3.77
C ARG A 128 14.11 -12.82 4.63
N ARG A 129 13.72 -11.61 5.04
CA ARG A 129 12.55 -11.37 5.89
C ARG A 129 11.76 -10.15 5.43
N TYR A 130 10.50 -10.09 5.83
CA TYR A 130 9.69 -8.90 5.61
C TYR A 130 9.93 -7.91 6.73
N GLU A 131 9.98 -6.63 6.38
CA GLU A 131 10.17 -5.53 7.31
C GLU A 131 9.19 -4.39 7.02
N LEU A 132 8.91 -3.58 8.03
CA LEU A 132 8.05 -2.42 7.95
C LEU A 132 8.82 -1.15 8.25
N LEU A 133 8.65 -0.14 7.40
CA LEU A 133 9.06 1.24 7.64
C LEU A 133 7.83 2.10 7.86
N ASN A 134 7.82 2.84 8.98
CA ASN A 134 6.81 3.84 9.26
C ASN A 134 7.19 5.17 8.58
N TYR A 135 6.24 5.78 7.89
CA TYR A 135 6.37 7.14 7.34
C TYR A 135 5.39 8.12 8.00
N SER A 136 4.48 7.61 8.84
CA SER A 136 3.44 8.42 9.45
C SER A 136 3.93 9.12 10.71
N CYS A 137 3.48 10.37 10.89
CA CYS A 137 3.63 11.07 12.15
C CYS A 137 2.74 10.52 13.28
N TYR A 138 1.81 9.61 12.96
CA TYR A 138 0.93 8.96 13.93
C TYR A 138 1.47 7.61 14.43
N GLY A 139 2.56 7.13 13.84
CA GLY A 139 3.15 5.82 14.11
C GLY A 139 2.36 4.66 13.54
N THR A 140 3.01 3.50 13.54
CA THR A 140 2.46 2.21 13.11
C THR A 140 2.73 1.17 14.20
N TYR A 141 1.77 0.32 14.53
CA TYR A 141 1.98 -0.78 15.46
C TYR A 141 2.19 -2.10 14.73
N VAL A 142 3.22 -2.86 15.13
CA VAL A 142 3.49 -4.24 14.70
C VAL A 142 3.49 -5.12 15.95
N ASN A 143 2.51 -6.02 16.11
CA ASN A 143 2.37 -6.86 17.31
C ASN A 143 2.43 -6.06 18.63
N ASN A 144 1.79 -4.89 18.65
CA ASN A 144 1.79 -3.91 19.75
C ASN A 144 3.11 -3.15 19.97
N SER A 145 4.16 -3.43 19.21
CA SER A 145 5.38 -2.62 19.18
C SER A 145 5.17 -1.41 18.28
N LEU A 146 5.47 -0.22 18.79
CA LEU A 146 5.29 1.04 18.08
C LEU A 146 6.53 1.37 17.22
N ALA A 147 6.35 1.38 15.90
CA ALA A 147 7.26 1.99 14.94
C ALA A 147 6.89 3.48 14.79
N ALA A 148 7.80 4.38 15.14
CA ALA A 148 7.58 5.82 15.13
C ALA A 148 8.73 6.55 14.43
N ASN A 149 8.52 7.79 14.03
CA ASN A 149 9.53 8.58 13.33
C ASN A 149 10.05 9.70 14.24
N ASN A 150 11.31 10.08 14.08
CA ASN A 150 11.93 11.17 14.85
C ASN A 150 11.25 12.54 14.61
N GLU A 151 10.61 12.72 13.45
CA GLU A 151 9.78 13.89 13.17
C GLU A 151 8.63 14.04 14.18
N VAL A 152 8.11 12.93 14.69
CA VAL A 152 7.08 12.93 15.75
C VAL A 152 7.64 13.45 17.06
N SER A 153 8.85 13.02 17.41
CA SER A 153 9.57 13.51 18.59
C SER A 153 9.78 15.02 18.52
N GLN A 154 10.08 15.58 17.34
CA GLN A 154 10.21 17.02 17.17
C GLN A 154 8.87 17.77 17.28
N TYR A 155 7.80 17.22 16.69
CA TYR A 155 6.46 17.79 16.79
C TYR A 155 5.96 17.82 18.25
N ILE A 156 6.13 16.74 19.00
CA ILE A 156 5.77 16.66 20.43
C ILE A 156 6.61 17.63 21.26
N LYS A 157 7.92 17.72 21.02
CA LYS A 157 8.80 18.67 21.73
C LYS A 157 8.45 20.13 21.47
N ARG A 158 7.93 20.46 20.28
CA ARG A 158 7.49 21.81 19.92
C ARG A 158 6.16 22.17 20.57
N ASN A 159 5.22 21.23 20.62
CA ASN A 159 3.87 21.48 21.14
C ASN A 159 3.72 21.20 22.65
N GLY A 160 4.64 20.46 23.27
CA GLY A 160 4.63 20.15 24.70
C GLY A 160 5.10 21.28 25.62
N LYS A 161 5.36 22.49 25.10
CA LYS A 161 5.80 23.65 25.90
C LYS A 161 4.72 24.72 26.10
N GLU A 162 3.52 24.59 25.53
CA GLU A 162 2.46 25.59 25.72
C GLU A 162 1.07 24.96 25.94
N HIS A 163 0.59 25.15 27.17
CA HIS A 163 -0.80 25.33 27.61
C HIS A 163 -1.81 24.17 27.65
N ASP A 164 -2.35 23.98 28.86
CA ASP A 164 -3.78 23.77 29.14
C ASP A 164 -4.61 24.71 28.25
N GLU A 165 -5.17 24.19 27.16
CA GLU A 165 -6.51 24.50 26.64
C GLU A 165 -6.75 23.74 25.33
N GLU A 166 -7.91 23.10 25.30
CA GLU A 166 -8.51 22.32 24.23
C GLU A 166 -8.59 23.12 22.91
N LYS A 167 -7.84 22.73 21.86
CA LYS A 167 -8.29 22.53 20.45
C LYS A 167 -7.14 22.54 19.42
N ASP A 168 -7.36 21.71 18.39
CA ASP A 168 -6.80 21.77 17.03
C ASP A 168 -5.29 21.62 16.85
N ILE A 169 -4.83 20.37 16.60
CA ILE A 169 -3.54 20.19 15.92
C ILE A 169 -3.56 18.99 14.97
N ILE A 170 -3.92 19.20 13.69
CA ILE A 170 -3.44 18.41 12.55
C ILE A 170 -3.36 19.32 11.31
N VAL A 171 -2.40 19.01 10.43
CA VAL A 171 -2.12 19.55 9.09
C VAL A 171 -0.94 20.53 9.05
N GLN A 172 0.26 20.03 9.34
CA GLN A 172 1.49 20.62 8.82
C GLN A 172 2.61 19.58 8.63
N CYS A 173 2.31 18.48 7.92
CA CYS A 173 3.35 17.52 7.48
C CYS A 173 3.27 17.22 5.97
N THR A 174 2.70 18.11 5.15
CA THR A 174 2.56 17.87 3.70
C THR A 174 3.18 18.96 2.81
N GLU A 175 3.88 19.96 3.36
CA GLU A 175 4.41 21.07 2.56
C GLU A 175 5.89 20.92 2.12
N SER A 176 6.63 19.93 2.60
CA SER A 176 8.07 19.82 2.27
C SER A 176 8.41 19.02 0.99
N LEU A 177 7.45 18.73 0.10
CA LEU A 177 7.71 18.00 -1.16
C LEU A 177 7.10 18.61 -2.43
N SER A 178 6.77 19.90 -2.45
CA SER A 178 6.39 20.59 -3.70
C SER A 178 7.13 21.91 -3.87
N ASP A 179 8.39 21.83 -4.28
CA ASP A 179 9.11 22.96 -4.88
C ASP A 179 8.57 23.22 -6.29
N SER A 180 7.93 24.37 -6.50
CA SER A 180 7.84 25.06 -7.80
C SER A 180 7.50 26.55 -7.55
N PRO A 181 8.24 27.51 -8.14
CA PRO A 181 8.16 28.92 -7.75
C PRO A 181 7.22 29.78 -8.64
N GLU A 182 6.68 30.84 -8.00
CA GLU A 182 6.11 32.10 -8.55
C GLU A 182 4.73 32.04 -9.26
N ILE A 183 3.78 32.99 -9.15
CA ILE A 183 3.80 34.47 -9.04
C ILE A 183 2.58 34.98 -8.23
N SER A 184 2.81 36.10 -7.54
CA SER A 184 1.94 36.99 -6.75
C SER A 184 0.47 37.23 -7.17
N ASP A 185 -0.44 37.40 -6.20
CA ASP A 185 -0.99 38.74 -5.93
C ASP A 185 -1.76 38.92 -4.59
N ARG A 186 -1.64 40.15 -4.06
CA ARG A 186 -2.11 40.62 -2.75
C ARG A 186 -3.61 40.90 -2.70
N LYS A 187 -4.29 40.50 -1.61
CA LYS A 187 -5.06 41.45 -0.73
C LYS A 187 -5.71 40.77 0.48
N LYS A 188 -5.27 41.21 1.67
CA LYS A 188 -5.95 41.08 2.96
C LYS A 188 -7.32 41.75 2.92
N ARG A 189 -8.42 41.03 3.21
CA ARG A 189 -9.59 41.56 3.93
C ARG A 189 -10.19 40.50 4.84
N ARG A 190 -10.57 40.96 6.02
CA ARG A 190 -10.96 40.25 7.22
C ARG A 190 -12.47 39.90 7.20
N ILE A 191 -12.77 38.78 7.84
CA ILE A 191 -14.00 38.39 8.57
C ILE A 191 -15.24 37.98 7.75
N SER A 192 -15.45 36.66 7.78
CA SER A 192 -16.68 35.86 7.67
C SER A 192 -17.35 35.76 6.28
N PRO A 193 -17.76 34.56 5.85
CA PRO A 193 -18.80 33.81 6.55
C PRO A 193 -18.33 32.44 7.05
N LEU A 194 -18.83 32.12 8.23
CA LEU A 194 -18.98 30.79 8.81
C LEU A 194 -19.56 29.80 7.77
N LYS A 195 -18.71 29.17 6.96
CA LYS A 195 -19.05 27.90 6.32
C LYS A 195 -18.67 26.81 7.30
N ARG A 196 -19.63 26.56 8.20
CA ARG A 196 -19.72 25.33 9.00
C ARG A 196 -19.30 24.17 8.10
N PRO A 197 -18.46 23.22 8.55
CA PRO A 197 -18.28 22.00 7.78
C PRO A 197 -19.66 21.40 7.61
N PHE A 198 -20.04 21.19 6.36
CA PHE A 198 -21.24 20.44 6.02
C PHE A 198 -21.08 19.08 6.70
N ILE A 199 -21.74 18.90 7.84
CA ILE A 199 -21.94 17.58 8.44
C ILE A 199 -22.88 16.87 7.46
N LYS A 200 -22.29 16.26 6.43
CA LYS A 200 -22.98 15.28 5.62
C LYS A 200 -23.34 14.13 6.56
N LYS A 201 -24.63 13.76 6.54
CA LYS A 201 -25.21 12.62 7.27
C LYS A 201 -24.27 11.41 7.23
N GLY A 202 -23.87 10.94 8.42
CA GLY A 202 -23.08 9.73 8.63
C GLY A 202 -21.59 9.97 8.91
N MET A 203 -21.25 10.76 9.95
CA MET A 203 -19.87 10.87 10.42
C MET A 203 -19.37 9.49 10.86
N LYS A 204 -18.45 8.90 10.08
CA LYS A 204 -17.69 7.74 10.50
C LYS A 204 -16.90 8.17 11.75
N LYS A 205 -17.06 7.47 12.88
CA LYS A 205 -16.38 7.81 14.13
C LYS A 205 -14.98 7.18 14.12
N CYS A 206 -13.98 7.98 14.48
CA CYS A 206 -12.64 7.50 14.81
C CYS A 206 -12.59 7.23 16.32
N PHE A 207 -11.96 6.13 16.72
CA PHE A 207 -11.89 5.68 18.13
C PHE A 207 -10.48 5.74 18.72
N CYS A 208 -9.52 6.32 18.00
CA CYS A 208 -8.18 6.52 18.54
C CYS A 208 -8.17 7.64 19.58
N THR A 209 -7.42 7.45 20.67
CA THR A 209 -7.18 8.46 21.69
C THR A 209 -5.88 9.22 21.40
N PRO A 210 -5.86 10.56 21.54
CA PRO A 210 -4.64 11.37 21.36
C PRO A 210 -3.53 11.06 22.38
N SER A 211 -3.84 10.41 23.50
CA SER A 211 -2.86 10.00 24.52
C SER A 211 -1.82 8.99 24.02
N ASN A 212 -2.07 8.29 22.90
CA ASN A 212 -1.07 7.42 22.28
C ASN A 212 0.13 8.20 21.71
N PHE A 213 0.04 9.53 21.57
CA PHE A 213 1.11 10.31 20.99
C PHE A 213 2.33 10.44 21.90
N GLU A 214 2.18 10.46 23.23
CA GLU A 214 3.33 10.52 24.14
C GLU A 214 4.28 9.32 23.95
N SER A 215 3.70 8.15 23.65
CA SER A 215 4.44 6.92 23.30
C SER A 215 5.22 7.01 21.98
N LEU A 216 4.87 7.93 21.07
CA LEU A 216 5.57 8.07 19.79
C LEU A 216 7.01 8.58 19.95
N THR A 217 7.32 9.22 21.07
CA THR A 217 8.70 9.61 21.42
C THR A 217 9.58 8.43 21.86
N ALA A 218 8.95 7.30 22.22
CA ALA A 218 9.61 6.07 22.67
C ALA A 218 9.54 4.94 21.63
N GLY A 219 8.97 5.21 20.44
CA GLY A 219 8.86 4.22 19.37
C GLY A 219 10.19 3.95 18.67
N TRP A 220 10.25 2.83 17.95
CA TRP A 220 11.42 2.44 17.16
C TRP A 220 11.49 3.23 15.86
N GLU A 221 12.65 3.84 15.58
CA GLU A 221 12.90 4.69 14.40
C GLU A 221 13.33 3.91 13.15
N GLY A 222 13.76 2.65 13.32
CA GLY A 222 14.21 1.80 12.22
C GLY A 222 13.12 0.96 11.56
N SER A 223 13.52 0.07 10.66
CA SER A 223 12.64 -0.97 10.17
C SER A 223 12.29 -1.96 11.28
N VAL A 224 11.06 -2.50 11.24
CA VAL A 224 10.56 -3.50 12.19
C VAL A 224 10.29 -4.81 11.45
N PRO A 225 10.82 -5.95 11.91
CA PRO A 225 10.52 -7.25 11.30
C PRO A 225 9.02 -7.57 11.35
N VAL A 226 8.49 -8.09 10.24
CA VAL A 226 7.08 -8.50 10.10
C VAL A 226 7.03 -9.99 9.77
N PRO A 227 7.08 -10.88 10.77
CA PRO A 227 6.85 -12.30 10.53
C PRO A 227 5.42 -12.58 10.02
N CYS A 228 5.25 -13.73 9.36
CA CYS A 228 3.92 -14.25 9.07
C CYS A 228 3.11 -14.34 10.37
N GLY A 229 1.87 -13.86 10.36
CA GLY A 229 1.01 -13.80 11.53
C GLY A 229 1.02 -12.47 12.28
N SER A 230 1.90 -11.54 11.93
CA SER A 230 1.94 -10.22 12.57
C SER A 230 0.66 -9.42 12.40
N VAL A 231 0.23 -8.76 13.47
CA VAL A 231 -0.83 -7.75 13.46
C VAL A 231 -0.22 -6.39 13.15
N LEU A 232 -0.62 -5.80 12.03
CA LEU A 232 -0.28 -4.45 11.62
C LEU A 232 -1.44 -3.52 11.93
N SER A 233 -1.22 -2.48 12.73
CA SER A 233 -2.26 -1.50 13.05
C SER A 233 -1.85 -0.08 12.67
N PHE A 234 -2.74 0.59 11.96
CA PHE A 234 -2.62 1.94 11.44
C PHE A 234 -3.83 2.73 11.93
N GLY A 235 -3.68 3.51 13.00
CA GLY A 235 -4.81 4.16 13.65
C GLY A 235 -5.90 3.16 14.06
N CYS A 236 -7.11 3.30 13.51
CA CYS A 236 -8.25 2.40 13.80
C CYS A 236 -8.31 1.13 12.93
N MET A 237 -7.42 0.96 11.96
CA MET A 237 -7.45 -0.18 11.03
C MET A 237 -6.36 -1.17 11.39
N SER A 238 -6.72 -2.46 11.40
CA SER A 238 -5.79 -3.53 11.70
C SER A 238 -5.83 -4.59 10.61
N PHE A 239 -4.68 -5.21 10.36
CA PHE A 239 -4.47 -6.21 9.35
C PHE A 239 -3.59 -7.33 9.91
N ILE A 240 -3.80 -8.52 9.40
CA ILE A 240 -2.92 -9.66 9.61
C ILE A 240 -2.01 -9.80 8.40
N PHE A 241 -0.71 -9.80 8.62
CA PHE A 241 0.26 -10.10 7.59
C PHE A 241 0.37 -11.62 7.41
N SER A 242 0.25 -12.10 6.18
CA SER A 242 0.31 -13.52 5.86
C SER A 242 1.26 -13.77 4.68
N VAL A 243 1.87 -14.94 4.66
CA VAL A 243 2.73 -15.42 3.58
C VAL A 243 2.01 -16.58 2.89
N THR A 244 2.21 -16.72 1.59
CA THR A 244 1.67 -17.86 0.82
C THR A 244 2.71 -18.97 0.71
N ASN A 245 2.29 -20.22 0.87
CA ASN A 245 3.10 -21.40 0.61
C ASN A 245 2.85 -21.83 -0.83
N PHE A 246 3.84 -21.71 -1.71
CA PHE A 246 3.74 -22.27 -3.05
C PHE A 246 4.52 -23.58 -3.10
N PRO A 247 4.01 -24.65 -3.73
CA PRO A 247 4.68 -25.97 -3.77
C PRO A 247 6.06 -25.99 -4.45
N ASN A 248 6.57 -24.85 -4.94
CA ASN A 248 7.94 -24.68 -5.43
C ASN A 248 8.91 -24.13 -4.36
N ASP A 249 8.52 -24.10 -3.09
CA ASP A 249 9.34 -23.58 -1.97
C ASP A 249 10.53 -24.48 -1.57
N VAL A 250 11.02 -25.32 -2.49
CA VAL A 250 12.41 -25.80 -2.42
C VAL A 250 13.29 -24.68 -2.97
N LEU A 251 13.74 -23.80 -2.08
CA LEU A 251 14.83 -22.87 -2.40
C LEU A 251 16.05 -23.67 -2.88
N PRO A 252 16.68 -23.34 -4.02
CA PRO A 252 18.03 -23.80 -4.32
C PRO A 252 19.05 -23.22 -3.33
#